data_AF-A0A497YUT5-F1
#
_entry.id   AF-A0A497YUT5-F1
#
_cell.length_a   1.000
_cell.length_b   1.000
_cell.length_c   1.000
_cell.angle_alpha   90.00
_cell.angle_beta   90.00
_cell.angle_gamma   90.00
#
_symmetry.space_group_name_H-M   'P 1'
#
loop_
_entity.id
_entity.type
_entity.pdbx_description
1 polymer ?
#
loop_
_entity_poly.entity_id
_entity_poly.type
_entity_poly.pdbx_seq_one_letter_code
_entity_poly.pdbx_strand_id
1 'polypeptide(L)' 'MNAPQRTQGFFTQSLADRDPELFGSVTSELGRQRDEIEL' A
#
# COMPACT_ATOMS: atom_id res chain seq x y z
N MET A 1 10.03 -1.17 -30.37
CA MET A 1 9.22 -1.09 -29.13
C MET A 1 10.15 -1.40 -27.97
N ASN A 2 10.65 -0.38 -27.25
CA ASN A 2 11.44 -0.58 -26.03
C ASN A 2 10.51 -0.29 -24.86
N ALA A 3 10.00 -1.34 -24.21
CA ALA A 3 9.29 -1.17 -22.94
C ALA A 3 10.31 -0.73 -21.88
N PRO A 4 10.00 0.26 -21.03
CA PRO A 4 10.88 0.63 -19.94
C PRO A 4 11.13 -0.59 -19.06
N GLN A 5 12.41 -0.84 -18.78
CA GLN A 5 12.86 -1.81 -17.79
C GLN A 5 12.06 -1.65 -16.50
N ARG A 6 11.40 -2.73 -16.08
CA ARG A 6 10.58 -2.80 -14.86
C ARG A 6 11.34 -2.12 -13.73
N THR A 7 10.71 -1.15 -13.06
CA THR A 7 11.28 -0.55 -11.83
C THR A 7 11.65 -1.68 -10.89
N GLN A 8 12.95 -1.85 -10.65
CA GLN A 8 13.44 -2.89 -9.76
C GLN A 8 12.78 -2.70 -8.39
N GLY A 9 12.30 -3.80 -7.81
CA GLY A 9 11.64 -3.74 -6.51
C GLY A 9 10.13 -3.51 -6.53
N PHE A 10 9.48 -3.23 -7.68
CA PHE A 10 8.04 -2.94 -7.71
C PHE A 10 7.19 -3.97 -6.92
N PHE A 11 7.48 -5.26 -7.07
CA PHE A 11 6.75 -6.36 -6.43
C PHE A 11 7.44 -6.95 -5.20
N THR A 12 8.62 -6.46 -4.81
CA THR A 12 9.39 -7.02 -3.69
C THR A 12 9.67 -6.02 -2.57
N GLN A 13 9.54 -4.72 -2.84
CA GLN A 13 9.58 -3.70 -1.80
C GLN A 13 8.28 -3.72 -0.98
N SER A 14 8.38 -3.39 0.30
CA SER A 14 7.19 -3.23 1.13
C SER A 14 6.37 -2.03 0.66
N LEU A 15 5.05 -2.09 0.85
CA LEU A 15 4.17 -0.95 0.55
C LEU A 15 4.49 0.25 1.45
N ALA A 16 4.86 0.00 2.70
CA ALA A 16 5.22 1.04 3.68
C ALA A 16 6.42 1.88 3.22
N ASP A 17 7.41 1.28 2.56
CA ASP A 17 8.59 2.00 2.07
C ASP A 17 8.31 2.73 0.75
N ARG A 18 7.49 2.13 -0.11
CA ARG A 18 7.26 2.62 -1.47
C ARG A 18 6.21 3.72 -1.54
N ASP A 19 5.14 3.58 -0.76
CA ASP A 19 4.03 4.52 -0.70
C ASP A 19 3.52 4.62 0.75
N PRO A 20 4.22 5.41 1.60
CA PRO A 20 3.86 5.58 3.00
C PRO A 20 2.45 6.19 3.18
N GLU A 21 1.98 7.00 2.23
CA GLU A 21 0.66 7.64 2.28
C GLU A 21 -0.44 6.60 2.05
N LEU A 22 -0.33 5.78 1.00
CA LEU A 22 -1.25 4.68 0.75
C LEU A 22 -1.21 3.63 1.87
N PHE A 23 -0.03 3.31 2.39
CA PHE A 23 0.09 2.42 3.54
C PHE A 23 -0.63 2.98 4.78
N GLY A 24 -0.51 4.29 5.02
CA GLY A 24 -1.18 4.98 6.11
C GLY A 24 -2.70 4.95 5.99
N SER A 25 -3.24 5.15 4.77
CA SER A 25 -4.69 5.10 4.54
C SER A 25 -5.28 3.70 4.76
N VAL A 26 -4.60 2.65 4.27
CA VAL A 26 -4.99 1.25 4.52
C VAL A 26 -4.96 0.91 6.00
N THR A 27 -3.91 1.34 6.72
CA THR A 27 -3.80 1.10 8.16
C THR A 27 -4.87 1.82 8.95
N SER A 28 -5.21 3.05 8.56
CA SER A 28 -6.27 3.84 9.20
C SER A 28 -7.63 3.19 9.02
N GLU A 29 -7.94 2.72 7.81
CA GLU A 29 -9.20 2.01 7.53
C GLU A 29 -9.29 0.68 8.28
N LEU A 30 -8.18 -0.07 8.36
CA LEU A 30 -8.12 -1.27 9.19
C LEU A 30 -8.37 -0.96 10.68
N GLY A 31 -7.87 0.19 11.17
CA GLY A 31 -8.16 0.69 12.52
C GLY A 31 -9.66 0.94 12.70
N ARG A 32 -10.26 1.71 11.78
CA ARG A 32 -11.71 1.98 11.78
C ARG A 32 -12.53 0.69 11.84
N GLN A 33 -12.23 -0.29 11.00
CA GLN A 33 -12.94 -1.59 10.97
C GLN A 33 -12.77 -2.41 12.26
N ARG A 34 -11.71 -2.17 13.04
CA ARG A 34 -11.49 -2.82 14.35
C ARG A 34 -12.22 -2.09 15.47
N ASP A 35 -12.29 -0.77 15.38
CA ASP A 35 -12.86 0.11 16.41
C ASP A 35 -14.38 0.25 16.24
N GLU A 36 -14.91 0.06 15.03
CA GLU A 36 -16.32 0.21 14.67
C GLU A 36 -16.94 -1.14 14.23
N ILE A 37 -18.25 -1.30 14.48
CA ILE A 37 -19.02 -2.41 13.91
C ILE A 37 -19.64 -1.93 12.59
N GLU A 38 -19.27 -2.57 11.48
CA GLU A 38 -19.85 -2.31 10.16
C GLU A 38 -21.11 -3.17 9.98
N LEU A 39 -22.28 -2.53 9.75
CA LEU A 39 -23.60 -3.16 9.60
C LEU A 39 -24.18 -2.96 8.21
#